data_AF-A0A7D9M5S6-F1
#
_entry.id   AF-A0A7D9M5S6-F1
#
_cell.length_a   1.000
_cell.length_b   1.000
_cell.length_c   1.000
_cell.angle_alpha   90.00
_cell.angle_beta   90.00
_cell.angle_gamma   90.00
#
_symmetry.space_group_name_H-M   'P 1'
#
loop_
_entity.id
_entity.type
_entity.pdbx_description
1 polymer ?
#
loop_
_entity_poly.entity_id
_entity_poly.type
_entity_poly.pdbx_seq_one_letter_code
_entity_poly.pdbx_strand_id
1 'polypeptide(L)'
;GKEVEFGMLFVGFVFFVIDIGTDIRLAVEYNRQCETLWFRLTLLFILAPYVVISIMAAFQKKEQTGCQRLIASLQCLLSSLIWRYVEEYQHWKRRHCDNSPCQENYEECSCANCENYRKAIKESNESAYNFAWLRYVETIAESAPQWCLQVSIMLVRWNFPRLTVTSAVFSFFSLALSITTLEKARVTKDGHKFKLLPHTVVFFTSQVFTLLSRLSAIVIFAYALNELVAIFLAIHL
;
A
#
# COMPACT_ATOMS: atom_id res chain seq x y z
N GLY A 1 -8.27 11.66 -15.87
CA GLY A 1 -9.11 12.73 -15.32
C GLY A 1 -8.57 13.04 -13.96
N LYS A 2 -8.07 14.27 -13.81
CA LYS A 2 -7.20 14.68 -12.70
C LYS A 2 -7.82 14.41 -11.32
N GLU A 3 -9.13 14.60 -11.21
CA GLU A 3 -9.92 14.37 -9.99
C GLU A 3 -9.94 12.91 -9.55
N VAL A 4 -10.03 11.97 -10.49
CA VAL A 4 -10.09 10.53 -10.19
C VAL A 4 -8.75 10.03 -9.68
N GLU A 5 -7.64 10.54 -10.23
CA GLU A 5 -6.29 10.21 -9.76
C GLU A 5 -6.03 10.75 -8.35
N PHE A 6 -6.41 12.00 -8.09
CA PHE A 6 -6.32 12.57 -6.75
C PHE A 6 -7.20 11.81 -5.76
N GLY A 7 -8.44 11.50 -6.14
CA GLY A 7 -9.38 10.73 -5.32
C GLY A 7 -8.81 9.37 -4.93
N MET A 8 -8.19 8.64 -5.85
CA MET A 8 -7.55 7.36 -5.55
C MET A 8 -6.37 7.50 -4.58
N LEU A 9 -5.53 8.52 -4.76
CA LEU A 9 -4.41 8.77 -3.85
C LEU A 9 -4.89 9.12 -2.45
N PHE A 10 -5.91 9.98 -2.35
CA PHE A 10 -6.52 10.37 -1.09
C PHE A 10 -7.19 9.18 -0.38
N VAL A 11 -7.98 8.39 -1.11
CA VAL A 11 -8.61 7.18 -0.58
C VAL A 11 -7.54 6.20 -0.11
N GLY A 12 -6.50 5.94 -0.91
CA GLY A 12 -5.39 5.08 -0.51
C GLY A 12 -4.71 5.53 0.79
N PHE A 13 -4.49 6.85 0.94
CA PHE A 13 -3.95 7.43 2.16
C PHE A 13 -4.86 7.25 3.38
N VAL A 14 -6.17 7.52 3.23
CA VAL A 14 -7.14 7.35 4.31
C VAL A 14 -7.22 5.89 4.75
N PHE A 15 -7.28 4.95 3.81
CA PHE A 15 -7.29 3.51 4.12
C PHE A 15 -6.00 3.09 4.84
N PHE A 16 -4.84 3.57 4.39
CA PHE A 16 -3.56 3.32 5.06
C PHE A 16 -3.57 3.78 6.53
N VAL A 17 -4.02 5.02 6.81
CA VAL A 17 -4.07 5.55 8.18
C VAL A 17 -5.05 4.77 9.05
N ILE A 18 -6.21 4.40 8.49
CA ILE A 18 -7.22 3.63 9.21
C ILE A 18 -6.70 2.23 9.54
N ASP A 19 -6.09 1.53 8.58
CA ASP A 19 -5.56 0.16 8.72
C ASP A 19 -4.58 0.08 9.90
N ILE A 20 -3.54 0.92 9.87
CA ILE A 20 -2.56 1.03 10.96
C ILE A 20 -3.23 1.36 12.29
N GLY A 21 -4.16 2.32 12.29
CA GLY A 21 -4.86 2.74 13.50
C GLY A 21 -5.71 1.62 14.10
N THR A 22 -6.43 0.87 13.26
CA THR A 22 -7.25 -0.27 13.69
C THR A 22 -6.39 -1.41 14.21
N ASP A 23 -5.25 -1.67 13.58
CA ASP A 23 -4.33 -2.74 13.93
C ASP A 23 -3.59 -2.48 15.25
N ILE A 24 -3.11 -1.24 15.47
CA ILE A 24 -2.53 -0.82 16.77
C ILE A 24 -3.57 -0.94 17.89
N ARG A 25 -4.79 -0.47 17.64
CA ARG A 25 -5.87 -0.55 18.63
C ARG A 25 -6.21 -1.99 18.97
N LEU A 26 -6.20 -2.88 17.99
CA LEU A 26 -6.43 -4.30 18.18
C LEU A 26 -5.32 -4.97 19.00
N ALA A 27 -4.05 -4.62 18.73
CA ALA A 27 -2.92 -5.10 19.52
C ALA A 27 -3.06 -4.69 21.01
N VAL A 28 -3.44 -3.44 21.29
CA VAL A 28 -3.68 -2.97 22.67
C VAL A 28 -4.81 -3.75 23.34
N GLU A 29 -5.87 -4.08 22.60
CA GLU A 29 -7.00 -4.85 23.10
C GLU A 29 -6.59 -6.28 23.47
N TYR A 30 -5.79 -6.97 22.64
CA TYR A 30 -5.26 -8.30 22.97
C TYR A 30 -4.34 -8.28 24.20
N ASN A 31 -3.55 -7.22 24.37
CA ASN A 31 -2.73 -7.06 25.57
C ASN A 31 -3.59 -6.88 26.83
N ARG A 32 -4.71 -6.16 26.75
CA ARG A 32 -5.66 -5.99 27.86
C ARG A 32 -6.37 -7.29 28.23
N GLN A 33 -6.60 -8.17 27.26
CA GLN A 33 -7.25 -9.47 27.47
C GLN A 33 -6.27 -10.57 27.93
N CYS A 34 -5.01 -10.22 28.24
CA CYS A 34 -3.92 -11.16 28.61
C CYS A 34 -3.57 -12.18 27.52
N GLU A 35 -3.86 -11.86 26.26
CA GLU A 35 -3.68 -12.76 25.13
C GLU A 35 -2.34 -12.53 24.43
N THR A 36 -1.28 -12.91 25.13
CA THR A 36 0.09 -12.56 24.76
C THR A 36 0.52 -13.08 23.39
N LEU A 37 -0.02 -14.22 22.94
CA LEU A 37 0.32 -14.78 21.63
C LEU A 37 -0.25 -13.92 20.48
N TRP A 38 -1.56 -13.61 20.55
CA TRP A 38 -2.24 -12.81 19.53
C TRP A 38 -1.71 -11.39 19.49
N PHE A 39 -1.41 -10.81 20.66
CA PHE A 39 -0.71 -9.54 20.77
C PHE A 39 0.65 -9.56 20.04
N ARG A 40 1.51 -10.55 20.33
CA ARG A 40 2.84 -10.66 19.72
C ARG A 40 2.77 -10.86 18.21
N LEU A 41 1.86 -11.70 17.72
CA LEU A 41 1.68 -11.94 16.28
C LEU A 41 1.19 -10.69 15.55
N THR A 42 0.19 -9.99 16.12
CA THR A 42 -0.32 -8.73 15.55
C THR A 42 0.80 -7.68 15.49
N LEU A 43 1.57 -7.54 16.58
CA LEU A 43 2.69 -6.59 16.61
C LEU A 43 3.81 -6.97 15.63
N LEU A 44 4.07 -8.26 15.44
CA LEU A 44 5.06 -8.75 14.48
C LEU A 44 4.68 -8.38 13.05
N PHE A 45 3.42 -8.58 12.65
CA PHE A 45 2.95 -8.24 11.30
C PHE A 45 2.86 -6.74 11.04
N ILE A 46 2.77 -5.91 12.08
CA ILE A 46 2.88 -4.45 11.92
C ILE A 46 4.37 -4.05 11.82
N LEU A 47 5.20 -4.47 12.78
CA LEU A 47 6.57 -3.95 12.90
C LEU A 47 7.54 -4.53 11.86
N ALA A 48 7.43 -5.82 11.52
CA ALA A 48 8.40 -6.44 10.62
C ALA A 48 8.32 -5.89 9.19
N PRO A 49 7.12 -5.82 8.55
CA PRO A 49 6.96 -5.17 7.24
C PRO A 49 7.37 -3.71 7.27
N TYR A 50 7.05 -3.00 8.35
CA TYR A 50 7.40 -1.60 8.51
C TYR A 50 8.92 -1.35 8.47
N VAL A 51 9.70 -2.19 9.14
CA VAL A 51 11.17 -2.14 9.10
C VAL A 51 11.67 -2.45 7.69
N VAL A 52 11.16 -3.51 7.06
CA VAL A 52 11.55 -3.91 5.70
C VAL A 52 11.27 -2.78 4.68
N ILE A 53 10.08 -2.18 4.74
CA ILE A 53 9.68 -1.08 3.86
C ILE A 53 10.53 0.16 4.11
N SER A 54 10.82 0.48 5.36
CA SER A 54 11.69 1.60 5.69
C SER A 54 13.10 1.42 5.14
N ILE A 55 13.63 0.20 5.18
CA ILE A 55 14.92 -0.15 4.57
C ILE A 55 14.85 -0.01 3.04
N MET A 56 13.83 -0.59 2.38
CA MET A 56 13.66 -0.50 0.93
C MET A 56 13.49 0.95 0.45
N ALA A 57 12.70 1.75 1.16
CA ALA A 57 12.51 3.16 0.87
C ALA A 57 13.82 3.96 1.01
N ALA A 58 14.67 3.62 1.99
CA ALA A 58 15.99 4.21 2.16
C ALA A 58 16.94 3.84 1.01
N PHE A 59 16.91 2.59 0.55
CA PHE A 59 17.72 2.15 -0.62
C PHE A 59 17.32 2.87 -1.90
N GLN A 60 16.02 3.05 -2.15
CA GLN A 60 15.54 3.80 -3.32
C GLN A 60 15.98 5.27 -3.33
N LYS A 61 16.27 5.87 -2.15
CA LYS A 61 16.66 7.29 -2.03
C LYS A 61 18.18 7.50 -2.06
N LYS A 62 18.99 6.44 -2.20
CA LYS A 62 20.45 6.49 -2.02
C LYS A 62 21.23 7.25 -3.11
N GLU A 63 20.56 7.84 -4.10
CA GLU A 63 21.18 8.67 -5.14
C GLU A 63 21.34 10.16 -4.76
N GLN A 64 20.98 10.59 -3.54
CA GLN A 64 21.23 11.97 -3.06
C GLN A 64 22.27 12.03 -1.92
N THR A 65 23.22 12.98 -2.06
CA THR A 65 24.33 13.38 -1.16
C THR A 65 23.92 13.41 0.32
N GLY A 66 24.71 13.08 1.35
CA GLY A 66 26.15 13.08 1.54
C GLY A 66 26.53 13.49 2.98
N CYS A 67 25.60 13.91 3.86
CA CYS A 67 25.85 14.07 5.32
C CYS A 67 24.58 14.22 6.18
N GLN A 68 23.44 14.61 5.59
CA GLN A 68 22.13 14.75 6.26
C GLN A 68 21.43 13.40 6.54
N ARG A 69 22.19 12.29 6.53
CA ARG A 69 21.69 10.93 6.31
C ARG A 69 21.25 10.19 7.58
N LEU A 70 21.81 10.48 8.76
CA LEU A 70 21.56 9.69 9.98
C LEU A 70 20.33 10.17 10.78
N ILE A 71 20.13 11.50 10.84
CA ILE A 71 18.97 12.11 11.52
C ILE A 71 17.73 12.05 10.61
N ALA A 72 17.90 12.29 9.30
CA ALA A 72 16.83 12.06 8.33
C ALA A 72 16.51 10.56 8.19
N SER A 73 17.46 9.63 8.34
CA SER A 73 17.14 8.19 8.32
C SER A 73 16.32 7.74 9.52
N LEU A 74 16.55 8.32 10.72
CA LEU A 74 15.78 8.01 11.93
C LEU A 74 14.38 8.64 11.90
N GLN A 75 14.22 9.86 11.36
CA GLN A 75 12.90 10.45 11.10
C GLN A 75 12.18 9.75 9.94
N CYS A 76 12.88 9.31 8.90
CA CYS A 76 12.31 8.47 7.84
C CYS A 76 11.90 7.09 8.34
N LEU A 77 12.56 6.52 9.34
CA LEU A 77 12.18 5.23 9.92
C LEU A 77 10.85 5.25 10.65
N LEU A 78 10.28 6.42 10.99
CA LEU A 78 8.96 6.54 11.65
C LEU A 78 7.86 7.16 10.74
N SER A 79 8.24 7.80 9.63
CA SER A 79 7.30 8.49 8.73
C SER A 79 7.59 8.30 7.24
N SER A 80 8.32 7.25 6.86
CA SER A 80 8.74 6.97 5.47
C SER A 80 7.57 7.01 4.49
N LEU A 81 6.48 6.32 4.81
CA LEU A 81 5.31 6.23 3.95
C LEU A 81 4.50 7.51 3.90
N ILE A 82 4.30 8.20 5.03
CA ILE A 82 3.60 9.49 5.06
C ILE A 82 4.35 10.49 4.19
N TRP A 83 5.69 10.52 4.30
CA TRP A 83 6.52 11.38 3.46
C TRP A 83 6.42 11.01 1.98
N ARG A 84 6.36 9.72 1.65
CA ARG A 84 6.15 9.25 0.28
C ARG A 84 4.78 9.65 -0.27
N TYR A 85 3.71 9.61 0.53
CA TYR A 85 2.40 10.15 0.15
C TYR A 85 2.46 11.66 -0.14
N VAL A 86 3.22 12.42 0.66
CA VAL A 86 3.43 13.85 0.44
C VAL A 86 4.24 14.11 -0.83
N GLU A 87 5.33 13.37 -1.07
CA GLU A 87 6.11 13.44 -2.30
C GLU A 87 5.23 13.13 -3.51
N GLU A 88 4.44 12.06 -3.47
CA GLU A 88 3.54 11.70 -4.58
C GLU A 88 2.44 12.74 -4.80
N TYR A 89 1.91 13.35 -3.74
CA TYR A 89 0.99 14.49 -3.86
C TYR A 89 1.66 15.69 -4.54
N GLN A 90 2.92 16.01 -4.20
CA GLN A 90 3.67 17.07 -4.86
C GLN A 90 3.97 16.76 -6.33
N HIS A 91 4.25 15.50 -6.66
CA HIS A 91 4.42 15.02 -8.04
C HIS A 91 3.10 15.07 -8.82
N TRP A 92 1.99 14.67 -8.20
CA TRP A 92 0.65 14.83 -8.76
C TRP A 92 0.34 16.31 -9.05
N LYS A 93 0.63 17.20 -8.09
CA LYS A 93 0.42 18.64 -8.25
C LYS A 93 1.23 19.20 -9.42
N ARG A 94 2.52 18.85 -9.53
CA ARG A 94 3.37 19.26 -10.68
C ARG A 94 2.82 18.78 -12.02
N ARG A 95 2.46 17.50 -12.14
CA ARG A 95 1.89 16.92 -13.38
C ARG A 95 0.62 17.60 -13.86
N HIS A 96 -0.17 18.17 -12.95
CA HIS A 96 -1.53 18.60 -13.24
C HIS A 96 -1.77 20.11 -13.15
N CYS A 97 -0.94 20.83 -12.39
CA CYS A 97 -0.99 22.28 -12.23
C CYS A 97 0.01 23.02 -13.11
N ASP A 98 1.13 22.39 -13.48
CA ASP A 98 2.09 23.00 -14.40
C ASP A 98 1.55 22.87 -15.83
N ASN A 99 1.35 24.02 -16.49
CA ASN A 99 0.91 24.03 -17.88
C ASN A 99 2.05 23.59 -18.80
N SER A 100 1.74 22.79 -19.82
CA SER A 100 2.73 22.43 -20.82
C SER A 100 3.21 23.69 -21.56
N PRO A 101 4.51 23.82 -21.84
CA PRO A 101 5.07 25.01 -22.51
C PRO A 101 4.43 25.33 -23.86
N CYS A 102 3.94 24.29 -24.56
CA CYS A 102 3.30 24.37 -25.87
C CYS A 102 1.85 23.86 -25.87
N GLN A 103 1.17 23.91 -24.72
CA GLN A 103 -0.25 23.56 -24.56
C GLN A 103 -0.60 22.20 -25.21
N GLU A 104 -1.60 22.13 -26.08
CA GLU A 104 -2.13 20.89 -26.65
C GLU A 104 -1.16 20.15 -27.58
N ASN A 105 -0.18 20.85 -28.17
CA ASN A 105 0.75 20.26 -29.14
C ASN A 105 2.04 19.74 -28.51
N TYR A 106 2.15 19.69 -27.18
CA TYR A 106 3.39 19.30 -26.49
C TYR A 106 3.83 17.85 -26.75
N GLU A 107 2.90 16.96 -27.11
CA GLU A 107 3.19 15.55 -27.43
C GLU A 107 3.97 15.42 -28.75
N GLU A 108 3.65 16.25 -29.75
CA GLU A 108 4.26 16.23 -31.08
C GLU A 108 5.37 17.29 -31.28
N CYS A 109 5.40 18.32 -30.43
CA CYS A 109 6.34 19.42 -30.57
C CYS A 109 7.78 18.99 -30.25
N SER A 110 8.71 19.29 -31.17
CA SER A 110 10.15 19.00 -31.08
C SER A 110 10.95 20.04 -30.28
N CYS A 111 10.28 20.96 -29.57
CA CYS A 111 10.95 22.02 -28.83
C CYS A 111 11.75 21.48 -27.62
N ALA A 112 12.90 22.06 -27.30
CA ALA A 112 13.72 21.64 -26.15
C ALA A 112 12.95 21.69 -24.81
N ASN A 113 12.08 22.69 -24.63
CA ASN A 113 11.21 22.79 -23.45
C ASN A 113 10.19 21.65 -23.37
N CYS A 114 9.67 21.20 -24.52
CA CYS A 114 8.72 20.12 -24.66
C CYS A 114 9.37 18.77 -24.36
N GLU A 115 10.61 18.59 -24.82
CA GLU A 115 11.42 17.40 -24.52
C GLU A 115 11.74 17.30 -23.02
N ASN A 116 12.15 18.41 -22.39
CA ASN A 116 12.41 18.46 -20.95
C ASN A 116 11.12 18.20 -20.15
N TYR A 117 9.99 18.77 -20.58
CA TYR A 117 8.69 18.52 -19.96
C TYR A 117 8.26 17.04 -20.08
N ARG A 118 8.46 16.41 -21.24
CA ARG A 118 8.21 14.97 -21.45
C ARG A 118 9.11 14.10 -20.56
N LYS A 119 10.40 14.45 -20.41
CA LYS A 119 11.32 13.77 -19.48
C LYS A 119 10.83 13.89 -18.03
N ALA A 120 10.45 15.09 -17.61
CA ALA A 120 9.93 15.33 -16.26
C ALA A 120 8.62 14.56 -15.97
N ILE A 121 7.71 14.44 -16.95
CA ILE A 121 6.51 13.60 -16.81
C ILE A 121 6.89 12.13 -16.67
N LYS A 122 7.82 11.64 -17.49
CA LYS A 122 8.27 10.24 -17.45
C LYS A 122 8.90 9.91 -16.09
N GLU A 123 9.78 10.77 -15.59
CA GLU A 123 10.38 10.65 -14.25
C GLU A 123 9.30 10.67 -13.15
N SER A 124 8.30 11.55 -13.27
CA SER A 124 7.19 11.60 -12.31
C SER A 124 6.33 10.34 -12.35
N ASN A 125 6.08 9.76 -13.52
CA ASN A 125 5.32 8.51 -13.64
C ASN A 125 6.11 7.31 -13.10
N GLU A 126 7.44 7.31 -13.28
CA GLU A 126 8.33 6.31 -12.69
C GLU A 126 8.33 6.41 -11.15
N SER A 127 8.39 7.62 -10.60
CA SER A 127 8.25 7.84 -9.15
C SER A 127 6.90 7.33 -8.62
N ALA A 128 5.81 7.61 -9.32
CA ALA A 128 4.47 7.13 -8.94
C ALA A 128 4.38 5.59 -8.93
N TYR A 129 5.00 4.93 -9.91
CA TYR A 129 5.11 3.48 -9.95
C TYR A 129 5.93 2.92 -8.79
N ASN A 130 7.10 3.50 -8.50
CA ASN A 130 7.95 3.08 -7.40
C ASN A 130 7.24 3.23 -6.05
N PHE A 131 6.45 4.30 -5.89
CA PHE A 131 5.60 4.50 -4.72
C PHE A 131 4.50 3.43 -4.61
N ALA A 132 3.75 3.21 -5.69
CA ALA A 132 2.69 2.19 -5.70
C ALA A 132 3.23 0.77 -5.45
N TRP A 133 4.44 0.48 -5.96
CA TRP A 133 5.16 -0.76 -5.69
C TRP A 133 5.50 -0.92 -4.20
N LEU A 134 6.08 0.11 -3.57
CA LEU A 134 6.36 0.09 -2.13
C LEU A 134 5.08 -0.18 -1.33
N ARG A 135 3.99 0.52 -1.66
CA ARG A 135 2.70 0.36 -0.97
C ARG A 135 2.13 -1.06 -1.15
N TYR A 136 2.25 -1.63 -2.35
CA TYR A 136 1.85 -3.00 -2.62
C TYR A 136 2.63 -4.00 -1.74
N VAL A 137 3.96 -3.90 -1.72
CA VAL A 137 4.81 -4.79 -0.91
C VAL A 137 4.49 -4.67 0.57
N GLU A 138 4.26 -3.46 1.06
CA GLU A 138 3.83 -3.22 2.44
C GLU A 138 2.51 -3.92 2.74
N THR A 139 1.46 -3.70 1.95
CA THR A 139 0.15 -4.32 2.20
C THR A 139 0.17 -5.84 2.10
N ILE A 140 1.05 -6.41 1.26
CA ILE A 140 1.21 -7.87 1.21
C ILE A 140 1.89 -8.39 2.46
N ALA A 141 2.93 -7.70 2.94
CA ALA A 141 3.70 -8.14 4.09
C ALA A 141 2.96 -7.88 5.42
N GLU A 142 2.11 -6.85 5.50
CA GLU A 142 1.32 -6.47 6.68
C GLU A 142 -0.14 -6.91 6.53
N SER A 143 -0.92 -6.25 5.67
CA SER A 143 -2.38 -6.39 5.63
C SER A 143 -2.86 -7.81 5.27
N ALA A 144 -2.14 -8.57 4.43
CA ALA A 144 -2.52 -9.94 4.08
C ALA A 144 -2.39 -10.94 5.26
N PRO A 145 -1.24 -11.07 5.94
CA PRO A 145 -1.16 -11.93 7.13
C PRO A 145 -2.01 -11.40 8.29
N GLN A 146 -2.16 -10.07 8.43
CA GLN A 146 -3.05 -9.44 9.41
C GLN A 146 -4.50 -9.89 9.22
N TRP A 147 -5.00 -9.86 7.98
CA TRP A 147 -6.33 -10.34 7.64
C TRP A 147 -6.50 -11.83 7.99
N CYS A 148 -5.54 -12.66 7.57
CA CYS A 148 -5.55 -14.09 7.87
C CYS A 148 -5.61 -14.34 9.38
N LEU A 149 -4.76 -13.64 10.15
CA LEU A 149 -4.70 -13.75 11.60
C LEU A 149 -6.05 -13.37 12.25
N GLN A 150 -6.64 -12.25 11.84
CA GLN A 150 -7.89 -11.76 12.41
C GLN A 150 -9.07 -12.69 12.10
N VAL A 151 -9.16 -13.22 10.87
CA VAL A 151 -10.19 -14.21 10.52
C VAL A 151 -9.97 -15.53 11.26
N SER A 152 -8.72 -15.99 11.39
CA SER A 152 -8.41 -17.19 12.20
C SER A 152 -8.82 -17.01 13.66
N ILE A 153 -8.55 -15.86 14.29
CA ILE A 153 -8.98 -15.58 15.67
C ILE A 153 -10.50 -15.64 15.80
N MET A 154 -11.23 -15.05 14.85
CA MET A 154 -12.70 -15.08 14.85
C MET A 154 -13.25 -16.50 14.73
N LEU A 155 -12.65 -17.34 13.89
CA LEU A 155 -13.03 -18.74 13.73
C LEU A 155 -12.73 -19.58 14.98
N VAL A 156 -11.53 -19.44 15.55
CA VAL A 156 -11.10 -20.21 16.72
C VAL A 156 -11.92 -19.87 17.96
N ARG A 157 -12.24 -18.59 18.17
CA ARG A 157 -13.02 -18.15 19.35
C ARG A 157 -14.52 -18.24 19.16
N TRP A 158 -14.97 -18.47 17.92
CA TRP A 158 -16.37 -18.37 17.54
C TRP A 158 -17.04 -17.07 18.04
N ASN A 159 -16.28 -15.98 18.02
CA ASN A 159 -16.70 -14.67 18.51
C ASN A 159 -16.29 -13.61 17.47
N PHE A 160 -17.20 -12.68 17.19
CA PHE A 160 -17.03 -11.65 16.16
C PHE A 160 -17.04 -10.26 16.77
N PRO A 161 -16.00 -9.90 17.56
CA PRO A 161 -15.92 -8.56 18.13
C PRO A 161 -15.83 -7.53 17.01
N ARG A 162 -16.61 -6.45 17.15
CA ARG A 162 -16.73 -5.40 16.12
C ARG A 162 -15.37 -4.86 15.68
N LEU A 163 -14.44 -4.68 16.62
CA LEU A 163 -13.11 -4.16 16.32
C LEU A 163 -12.30 -5.08 15.38
N THR A 164 -12.28 -6.39 15.63
CA THR A 164 -11.56 -7.36 14.79
C THR A 164 -12.18 -7.47 13.40
N VAL A 165 -13.52 -7.46 13.31
CA VAL A 165 -14.23 -7.45 12.02
C VAL A 165 -13.88 -6.19 11.23
N THR A 166 -13.91 -5.03 11.88
CA THR A 166 -13.60 -3.74 11.23
C THR A 166 -12.15 -3.69 10.75
N SER A 167 -11.19 -4.11 11.57
CA SER A 167 -9.77 -4.21 11.18
C SER A 167 -9.62 -5.10 9.94
N ALA A 168 -10.23 -6.30 9.96
CA ALA A 168 -10.12 -7.24 8.85
C ALA A 168 -10.69 -6.67 7.56
N VAL A 169 -11.82 -5.97 7.62
CA VAL A 169 -12.38 -5.29 6.44
C VAL A 169 -11.39 -4.23 5.93
N PHE A 170 -10.84 -3.38 6.79
CA PHE A 170 -9.91 -2.35 6.34
C PHE A 170 -8.62 -2.92 5.77
N SER A 171 -8.00 -3.93 6.39
CA SER A 171 -6.80 -4.58 5.87
C SER A 171 -7.04 -5.23 4.51
N PHE A 172 -8.21 -5.85 4.33
CA PHE A 172 -8.58 -6.45 3.05
C PHE A 172 -8.73 -5.41 1.93
N PHE A 173 -9.46 -4.33 2.20
CA PHE A 173 -9.67 -3.27 1.21
C PHE A 173 -8.37 -2.50 0.93
N SER A 174 -7.56 -2.27 1.96
CA SER A 174 -6.20 -1.69 1.90
C SER A 174 -5.33 -2.47 0.91
N LEU A 175 -5.31 -3.80 1.02
CA LEU A 175 -4.64 -4.71 0.08
C LEU A 175 -5.23 -4.65 -1.34
N ALA A 176 -6.55 -4.74 -1.50
CA ALA A 176 -7.15 -4.71 -2.83
C ALA A 176 -6.90 -3.36 -3.57
N LEU A 177 -6.90 -2.26 -2.81
CA LEU A 177 -6.60 -0.92 -3.32
C LEU A 177 -5.14 -0.80 -3.75
N SER A 178 -4.18 -1.32 -2.97
CA SER A 178 -2.75 -1.23 -3.31
C SER A 178 -2.44 -1.94 -4.63
N ILE A 179 -2.99 -3.13 -4.87
CA ILE A 179 -2.87 -3.88 -6.13
C ILE A 179 -3.40 -3.06 -7.31
N THR A 180 -4.58 -2.45 -7.13
CA THR A 180 -5.22 -1.63 -8.18
C THR A 180 -4.39 -0.39 -8.47
N THR A 181 -3.84 0.28 -7.45
CA THR A 181 -2.97 1.44 -7.64
C THR A 181 -1.66 1.09 -8.36
N LEU A 182 -1.08 -0.07 -8.06
CA LEU A 182 0.12 -0.57 -8.72
C LEU A 182 -0.13 -0.84 -10.20
N GLU A 183 -1.21 -1.56 -10.53
CA GLU A 183 -1.52 -1.87 -11.94
C GLU A 183 -1.79 -0.60 -12.74
N LYS A 184 -2.52 0.35 -12.16
CA LYS A 184 -2.73 1.67 -12.79
C LYS A 184 -1.41 2.40 -13.01
N ALA A 185 -0.52 2.41 -12.02
CA ALA A 185 0.78 3.08 -12.13
C ALA A 185 1.67 2.39 -13.18
N ARG A 186 1.62 1.06 -13.29
CA ARG A 186 2.31 0.28 -14.32
C ARG A 186 1.84 0.63 -15.72
N VAL A 187 0.53 0.59 -15.98
CA VAL A 187 -0.03 0.91 -17.30
C VAL A 187 0.30 2.37 -17.69
N THR A 188 0.27 3.28 -16.72
CA THR A 188 0.63 4.70 -16.94
C THR A 188 2.13 4.86 -17.24
N LYS A 189 3.00 4.09 -16.59
CA LYS A 189 4.45 4.06 -16.86
C LYS A 189 4.75 3.56 -18.28
N ASP A 190 3.99 2.58 -18.76
CA ASP A 190 4.14 2.02 -20.11
C ASP A 190 3.59 2.93 -21.23
N GLY A 191 3.13 4.15 -20.89
CA GLY A 191 2.64 5.15 -21.84
C GLY A 191 1.21 4.93 -22.31
N HIS A 192 0.52 3.93 -21.76
CA HIS A 192 -0.87 3.64 -22.10
C HIS A 192 -1.84 4.48 -21.24
N LYS A 193 -2.85 5.06 -21.89
CA LYS A 193 -3.92 5.80 -21.18
C LYS A 193 -4.88 4.81 -20.53
N PHE A 194 -4.82 4.66 -19.21
CA PHE A 194 -5.78 3.85 -18.46
C PHE A 194 -7.18 4.51 -18.51
N LYS A 195 -8.16 3.88 -19.19
CA LYS A 195 -9.54 4.41 -19.30
C LYS A 195 -10.21 4.43 -17.91
N LEU A 196 -10.78 5.59 -17.57
CA LEU A 196 -10.57 6.21 -16.26
C LEU A 196 -11.33 5.63 -15.06
N LEU A 197 -12.45 4.94 -15.25
CA LEU A 197 -13.32 4.55 -14.13
C LEU A 197 -13.89 3.13 -14.24
N PRO A 198 -14.52 2.70 -15.34
CA PRO A 198 -15.11 1.36 -15.40
C PRO A 198 -14.05 0.26 -15.33
N HIS A 199 -12.91 0.43 -16.02
CA HIS A 199 -11.82 -0.54 -15.95
C HIS A 199 -11.20 -0.61 -14.56
N THR A 200 -11.03 0.52 -13.88
CA THR A 200 -10.50 0.57 -12.50
C THR A 200 -11.43 -0.17 -11.55
N VAL A 201 -12.74 0.08 -11.63
CA VAL A 201 -13.74 -0.52 -10.73
C VAL A 201 -13.89 -2.01 -11.00
N VAL A 202 -13.93 -2.43 -12.27
CA VAL A 202 -14.01 -3.85 -12.65
C VAL A 202 -12.75 -4.59 -12.19
N PHE A 203 -11.57 -4.01 -12.40
CA PHE A 203 -10.32 -4.60 -11.95
C PHE A 203 -10.29 -4.71 -10.42
N PHE A 204 -10.59 -3.63 -9.70
CA PHE A 204 -10.66 -3.65 -8.23
C PHE A 204 -11.63 -4.71 -7.71
N THR A 205 -12.83 -4.77 -8.28
CA THR A 205 -13.85 -5.77 -7.94
C THR A 205 -13.35 -7.19 -8.19
N SER A 206 -12.70 -7.43 -9.32
CA SER A 206 -12.10 -8.73 -9.63
C SER A 206 -11.01 -9.13 -8.65
N GLN A 207 -10.20 -8.16 -8.19
CA GLN A 207 -9.18 -8.41 -7.17
C GLN A 207 -9.80 -8.75 -5.82
N VAL A 208 -10.86 -8.05 -5.42
CA VAL A 208 -11.63 -8.38 -4.20
C VAL A 208 -12.11 -9.83 -4.24
N PHE A 209 -12.76 -10.28 -5.31
CA PHE A 209 -13.22 -11.67 -5.38
C PHE A 209 -12.07 -12.68 -5.35
N THR A 210 -10.97 -12.40 -6.06
CA THR A 210 -9.81 -13.29 -6.13
C THR A 210 -9.09 -13.39 -4.78
N LEU A 211 -8.83 -12.26 -4.14
CA LEU A 211 -8.19 -12.19 -2.82
C LEU A 211 -9.06 -12.87 -1.77
N LEU A 212 -10.36 -12.58 -1.76
CA LEU A 212 -11.29 -13.18 -0.80
C LEU A 212 -11.28 -14.70 -0.93
N SER A 213 -11.34 -15.24 -2.15
CA SER A 213 -11.28 -16.68 -2.40
C SER A 213 -9.95 -17.30 -1.90
N ARG A 214 -8.82 -16.69 -2.23
CA ARG A 214 -7.49 -17.22 -1.88
C ARG A 214 -7.21 -17.14 -0.38
N LEU A 215 -7.44 -15.98 0.22
CA LEU A 215 -7.17 -15.78 1.65
C LEU A 215 -8.12 -16.62 2.50
N SER A 216 -9.40 -16.75 2.12
CA SER A 216 -10.32 -17.65 2.82
C SER A 216 -9.87 -19.11 2.74
N ALA A 217 -9.39 -19.56 1.57
CA ALA A 217 -8.84 -20.91 1.42
C ALA A 217 -7.64 -21.15 2.34
N ILE A 218 -6.72 -20.18 2.43
CA ILE A 218 -5.56 -20.23 3.34
C ILE A 218 -6.03 -20.33 4.79
N VAL A 219 -6.99 -19.50 5.20
CA VAL A 219 -7.50 -19.50 6.59
C VAL A 219 -8.20 -20.80 6.94
N ILE A 220 -9.04 -21.34 6.03
CA ILE A 220 -9.73 -22.62 6.24
C ILE A 220 -8.73 -23.76 6.34
N PHE A 221 -7.72 -23.77 5.48
CA PHE A 221 -6.66 -24.79 5.50
C PHE A 221 -5.82 -24.70 6.78
N ALA A 222 -5.46 -23.49 7.21
CA ALA A 222 -4.76 -23.25 8.46
C ALA A 222 -5.59 -23.72 9.67
N TYR A 223 -6.89 -23.40 9.69
CA TYR A 223 -7.81 -23.86 10.74
C TYR A 223 -7.94 -25.39 10.79
N ALA A 224 -8.01 -26.06 9.64
CA ALA A 224 -8.10 -27.52 9.57
C ALA A 224 -6.82 -28.24 10.07
N LEU A 225 -5.65 -27.60 9.97
CA LEU A 225 -4.35 -28.18 10.30
C LEU A 225 -3.73 -27.61 11.60
N ASN A 226 -4.56 -27.31 12.60
CA ASN A 226 -4.29 -26.84 13.99
C ASN A 226 -2.82 -26.59 14.45
N GLU A 227 -1.87 -27.48 14.19
CA GLU A 227 -0.45 -27.40 14.57
C GLU A 227 0.43 -26.54 13.62
N LEU A 228 -0.01 -26.22 12.40
CA LEU A 228 0.82 -25.58 11.34
C LEU A 228 0.49 -24.11 11.05
N VAL A 229 -0.49 -23.52 11.75
CA VAL A 229 -0.97 -22.14 11.51
C VAL A 229 0.18 -21.13 11.54
N ALA A 230 1.08 -21.25 12.53
CA ALA A 230 2.24 -20.36 12.68
C ALA A 230 3.28 -20.53 11.57
N ILE A 231 3.45 -21.75 11.05
CA ILE A 231 4.42 -22.07 10.00
C ILE A 231 3.91 -21.59 8.64
N PHE A 232 2.63 -21.78 8.31
CA PHE A 232 2.06 -21.28 7.06
C PHE A 232 1.97 -19.74 7.01
N LEU A 233 1.64 -19.09 8.13
CA LEU A 233 1.68 -17.62 8.23
C LEU A 233 3.11 -17.07 8.08
N ALA A 234 4.13 -17.80 8.56
CA ALA A 234 5.54 -17.42 8.39
C ALA A 234 6.08 -17.71 6.97
N ILE A 235 5.59 -18.76 6.30
CA ILE A 235 5.99 -19.14 4.92
C ILE A 235 5.31 -18.25 3.86
N HIS A 236 4.21 -17.57 4.20
CA HIS A 236 3.55 -16.63 3.28
C HIS A 236 4.35 -15.32 3.08
N LEU A 237 5.32 -15.03 3.97
CA LEU A 237 6.22 -13.87 3.86
C LEU A 237 7.35 -14.14 2.85
#